data_AF-A0A2E5ZRR9-F1
#
_entry.id   AF-A0A2E5ZRR9-F1
#
_cell.length_a   1.000
_cell.length_b   1.000
_cell.length_c   1.000
_cell.angle_alpha   90.00
_cell.angle_beta   90.00
_cell.angle_gamma   90.00
#
_symmetry.space_group_name_H-M   'P 1'
#
loop_
_entity.id
_entity.type
_entity.pdbx_description
1 polymer ?
#
loop_
_entity_poly.entity_id
_entity_poly.type
_entity_poly.pdbx_seq_one_letter_code
_entity_poly.pdbx_strand_id
1 'polypeptide(L)'
;MAGITKVNPTATTLGYEVVGKDVQFFTIDYINAINGSAGPTGAQKAVLDTIMNTATILSAGPLGNSNTEQTFMTEGADSVVVATLQAAIRALGTVDSVDLSGATVNAKTLVIAV
;
A
#
# COMPACT_ATOMS: atom_id res chain seq x y z
N MET A 1 12.82 -57.72 5.29
CA MET A 1 12.12 -56.64 4.55
C MET A 1 12.93 -55.38 4.75
N ALA A 2 13.65 -54.90 3.73
CA ALA A 2 14.47 -53.69 3.86
C ALA A 2 13.53 -52.47 3.97
N GLY A 3 13.60 -51.73 5.07
CA GLY A 3 12.82 -50.52 5.26
C GLY A 3 13.31 -49.43 4.31
N ILE A 4 12.43 -48.86 3.49
CA ILE A 4 12.75 -47.70 2.68
C ILE A 4 12.89 -46.50 3.63
N THR A 5 14.09 -45.95 3.76
CA THR A 5 14.32 -44.70 4.49
C THR A 5 13.62 -43.56 3.74
N LYS A 6 12.53 -43.04 4.32
CA LYS A 6 11.89 -41.81 3.82
C LYS A 6 12.65 -40.62 4.38
N VAL A 7 13.41 -39.94 3.53
CA VAL A 7 14.10 -38.69 3.90
C VAL A 7 13.13 -37.55 3.59
N ASN A 8 12.63 -36.89 4.62
CA ASN A 8 11.83 -35.69 4.43
C ASN A 8 12.75 -34.53 4.01
N PRO A 9 12.36 -33.70 3.02
CA PRO A 9 13.16 -32.55 2.65
C PRO A 9 13.30 -31.57 3.82
N THR A 10 14.45 -30.90 3.90
CA THR A 10 14.71 -29.85 4.89
C THR A 10 13.62 -28.79 4.80
N ALA A 11 12.96 -28.47 5.92
CA ALA A 11 11.93 -27.45 5.96
C ALA A 11 12.50 -26.11 5.46
N THR A 12 11.95 -25.60 4.36
CA THR A 12 12.28 -24.26 3.87
C THR A 12 11.74 -23.25 4.86
N THR A 13 12.64 -22.58 5.58
CA THR A 13 12.34 -21.62 6.67
C THR A 13 12.16 -20.18 6.17
N LEU A 14 12.01 -19.99 4.86
CA LEU A 14 11.75 -18.66 4.32
C LEU A 14 10.37 -18.20 4.84
N GLY A 15 10.33 -17.02 5.46
CA GLY A 15 9.08 -16.34 5.72
C GLY A 15 8.40 -16.07 4.39
N TYR A 16 7.24 -16.66 4.17
CA TYR A 16 6.38 -16.32 3.06
C TYR A 16 5.02 -15.95 3.64
N GLU A 17 4.59 -14.74 3.36
CA GLU A 17 3.31 -14.21 3.79
C GLU A 17 2.27 -14.50 2.71
N VAL A 18 1.22 -15.23 3.08
CA VAL A 18 0.10 -15.50 2.17
C VAL A 18 -1.11 -14.70 2.64
N VAL A 19 -1.64 -13.90 1.74
CA VAL A 19 -2.92 -13.22 1.92
C VAL A 19 -3.98 -14.04 1.18
N GLY A 20 -4.85 -14.73 1.92
CA GLY A 20 -5.89 -15.62 1.37
C GLY A 20 -7.14 -14.90 0.83
N LYS A 21 -7.04 -13.60 0.49
CA LYS A 21 -8.13 -12.76 -0.03
C LYS A 21 -7.65 -12.04 -1.29
N ASP A 22 -8.59 -11.56 -2.08
CA ASP A 22 -8.27 -10.68 -3.20
C ASP A 22 -7.67 -9.37 -2.69
N VAL A 23 -6.65 -8.89 -3.39
CA VAL A 23 -5.85 -7.73 -3.00
C VAL A 23 -5.81 -6.73 -4.15
N GLN A 24 -5.79 -5.46 -3.80
CA GLN A 24 -5.67 -4.38 -4.76
C GLN A 24 -4.42 -3.56 -4.47
N PHE A 25 -3.74 -3.13 -5.54
CA PHE A 25 -2.57 -2.26 -5.46
C PHE A 25 -2.83 -0.93 -6.16
N PHE A 26 -2.31 0.13 -5.57
CA PHE A 26 -2.32 1.46 -6.19
C PHE A 26 -1.14 2.27 -5.67
N THR A 27 -0.72 3.26 -6.45
CA THR A 27 0.26 4.27 -6.04
C THR A 27 -0.45 5.60 -5.87
N ILE A 28 -0.12 6.30 -4.80
CA ILE A 28 -0.44 7.71 -4.63
C ILE A 28 0.82 8.51 -4.96
N ASP A 29 0.70 9.48 -5.87
CA ASP A 29 1.67 10.56 -6.05
C ASP A 29 1.12 11.81 -5.36
N TYR A 30 1.77 12.21 -4.27
CA TYR A 30 1.41 13.36 -3.46
C TYR A 30 1.78 14.69 -4.12
N ILE A 31 2.55 14.68 -5.22
CA ILE A 31 3.18 15.84 -5.90
C ILE A 31 4.25 16.53 -5.03
N ASN A 32 4.02 16.62 -3.72
CA ASN A 32 4.89 17.22 -2.73
C ASN A 32 5.53 16.15 -1.85
N ALA A 33 6.76 16.38 -1.40
CA ALA A 33 7.45 15.47 -0.50
C ALA A 33 6.79 15.47 0.89
N ILE A 34 6.41 14.29 1.40
CA ILE A 34 5.65 14.17 2.66
C ILE A 34 6.45 13.54 3.82
N ASN A 35 7.74 13.24 3.61
CA ASN A 35 8.59 12.58 4.62
C ASN A 35 8.78 13.40 5.91
N GLY A 36 8.62 14.73 5.85
CA GLY A 36 8.64 15.60 7.02
C GLY A 36 7.34 15.60 7.85
N SER A 37 6.26 15.05 7.30
CA SER A 37 4.90 15.13 7.86
C SER A 37 4.38 13.74 8.30
N ALA A 38 5.19 13.07 9.12
CA ALA A 38 4.94 11.71 9.62
C ALA A 38 4.28 11.67 11.02
N GLY A 39 4.02 12.83 11.62
CA GLY A 39 3.38 12.92 12.94
C GLY A 39 1.93 12.44 12.95
N PRO A 40 1.32 12.29 14.13
CA PRO A 40 -0.08 11.85 14.27
C PRO A 40 -1.11 12.81 13.65
N THR A 41 -0.72 14.06 13.40
CA THR A 41 -1.51 15.07 12.68
C THR A 41 -0.93 15.40 11.31
N GLY A 42 0.04 14.61 10.83
CA GLY A 42 0.74 14.83 9.58
C GLY A 42 -0.01 14.31 8.36
N ALA A 43 0.44 14.72 7.19
CA ALA A 43 -0.11 14.34 5.89
C ALA A 43 -0.11 12.81 5.69
N GLN A 44 0.94 12.11 6.15
CA GLN A 44 0.98 10.64 6.05
C GLN A 44 -0.19 9.99 6.80
N LYS A 45 -0.45 10.43 8.03
CA LYS A 45 -1.55 9.90 8.84
C LYS A 45 -2.91 10.23 8.23
N ALA A 46 -3.11 11.46 7.77
CA ALA A 46 -4.35 11.86 7.10
C ALA A 46 -4.64 11.03 5.83
N VAL A 47 -3.61 10.73 5.03
CA VAL A 47 -3.75 9.85 3.86
C VAL A 47 -4.09 8.43 4.27
N LEU A 48 -3.40 7.87 5.28
CA LEU A 48 -3.69 6.52 5.78
C LEU A 48 -5.14 6.39 6.26
N ASP A 49 -5.64 7.38 7.00
CA ASP A 49 -7.04 7.41 7.44
C ASP A 49 -8.02 7.53 6.28
N THR A 50 -7.67 8.32 5.27
CA THR A 50 -8.48 8.47 4.06
C THR A 50 -8.59 7.15 3.29
N ILE A 51 -7.50 6.39 3.19
CA ILE A 51 -7.53 5.04 2.58
C ILE A 51 -8.35 4.08 3.46
N MET A 52 -8.16 4.09 4.78
CA MET A 52 -8.85 3.19 5.70
C MET A 52 -10.37 3.44 5.80
N ASN A 53 -10.86 4.59 5.34
CA ASN A 53 -12.30 4.83 5.18
C ASN A 53 -12.93 4.03 4.03
N THR A 54 -12.14 3.58 3.06
CA THR A 54 -12.64 2.83 1.89
C THR A 54 -12.15 1.38 1.86
N ALA A 55 -10.94 1.09 2.34
CA ALA A 55 -10.39 -0.25 2.36
C ALA A 55 -9.35 -0.44 3.48
N THR A 56 -9.25 -1.65 4.02
CA THR A 56 -8.22 -2.00 4.99
C THR A 56 -6.85 -2.09 4.31
N ILE A 57 -5.86 -1.37 4.85
CA ILE A 57 -4.47 -1.44 4.38
C ILE A 57 -3.84 -2.74 4.89
N LEU A 58 -3.31 -3.55 3.97
CA LEU A 58 -2.52 -4.75 4.27
C LEU A 58 -1.03 -4.44 4.34
N SER A 59 -0.56 -3.55 3.46
CA SER A 59 0.83 -3.13 3.41
C SER A 59 0.95 -1.74 2.79
N ALA A 60 1.93 -0.97 3.27
CA ALA A 60 2.32 0.30 2.71
C ALA A 60 3.81 0.22 2.36
N GLY A 61 4.16 0.49 1.11
CA GLY A 61 5.54 0.54 0.65
C GLY A 61 6.29 1.74 1.24
N PRO A 62 7.62 1.81 1.05
CA PRO A 62 8.38 3.01 1.41
C PRO A 62 7.99 4.20 0.52
N LEU A 63 8.32 5.40 0.98
CA LEU A 63 8.26 6.60 0.15
C LEU A 63 9.32 6.52 -0.96
N GLY A 64 8.86 6.59 -2.21
CA GLY A 64 9.67 6.62 -3.42
C GLY A 64 9.67 8.01 -4.07
N ASN A 65 10.33 8.13 -5.23
CA ASN A 65 10.39 9.35 -6.05
C ASN A 65 10.67 10.63 -5.24
N SER A 66 11.80 10.69 -4.54
CA SER A 66 12.15 11.83 -3.66
C SER A 66 11.10 12.15 -2.58
N ASN A 67 10.42 11.12 -2.09
CA ASN A 67 9.36 11.15 -1.07
C ASN A 67 7.99 11.67 -1.51
N THR A 68 7.71 11.70 -2.82
CA THR A 68 6.39 12.11 -3.35
C THR A 68 5.47 10.94 -3.68
N GLU A 69 5.96 9.70 -3.68
CA GLU A 69 5.14 8.54 -4.08
C GLU A 69 5.12 7.44 -3.03
N GLN A 70 3.98 6.76 -2.88
CA GLN A 70 3.86 5.57 -2.05
C GLN A 70 2.88 4.58 -2.66
N THR A 71 3.28 3.30 -2.73
CA THR A 71 2.42 2.21 -3.18
C THR A 71 1.78 1.52 -1.99
N PHE A 72 0.48 1.23 -2.08
CA PHE A 72 -0.29 0.52 -1.06
C PHE A 72 -0.85 -0.79 -1.60
N MET A 73 -1.07 -1.70 -0.67
CA MET A 73 -1.81 -2.94 -0.85
C MET A 73 -2.99 -2.92 0.12
N THR A 74 -4.20 -3.09 -0.41
CA THR A 74 -5.43 -3.13 0.39
C THR A 74 -6.20 -4.42 0.20
N GLU A 75 -7.06 -4.72 1.16
CA GLU A 75 -8.02 -5.82 1.07
C GLU A 75 -9.11 -5.54 0.04
N GLY A 76 -9.56 -6.60 -0.64
CA GLY A 76 -10.72 -6.58 -1.53
C GLY A 76 -10.40 -6.05 -2.92
N ALA A 77 -10.77 -6.81 -3.95
CA ALA A 77 -10.89 -6.27 -5.29
C ALA A 77 -12.01 -5.22 -5.31
N ASP A 78 -11.76 -4.06 -5.93
CA ASP A 78 -12.69 -2.95 -6.12
C ASP A 78 -13.10 -2.12 -4.88
N SER A 79 -12.52 -2.38 -3.70
CA SER A 79 -12.80 -1.56 -2.50
C SER A 79 -12.19 -0.15 -2.63
N VAL A 80 -11.10 -0.02 -3.38
CA VAL A 80 -10.52 1.28 -3.72
C VAL A 80 -10.92 1.69 -5.13
N VAL A 81 -11.92 2.56 -5.23
CA VAL A 81 -12.23 3.24 -6.49
C VAL A 81 -11.28 4.41 -6.67
N VAL A 82 -10.35 4.31 -7.62
CA VAL A 82 -9.24 5.26 -7.83
C VAL A 82 -9.71 6.72 -7.90
N ALA A 83 -10.73 7.01 -8.70
CA ALA A 83 -11.24 8.37 -8.86
C ALA A 83 -11.81 8.93 -7.53
N THR A 84 -12.50 8.08 -6.77
CA THR A 84 -13.08 8.45 -5.47
C THR A 84 -11.99 8.68 -4.42
N LEU A 85 -11.01 7.78 -4.32
CA LEU A 85 -9.89 7.95 -3.39
C LEU A 85 -9.07 9.19 -3.72
N GLN A 86 -8.80 9.45 -5.01
CA GLN A 86 -8.12 10.66 -5.44
C GLN A 86 -8.89 11.92 -5.03
N ALA A 87 -10.20 11.95 -5.27
CA ALA A 87 -11.03 13.09 -4.85
C ALA A 87 -10.99 13.29 -3.33
N ALA A 88 -11.04 12.21 -2.55
CA ALA A 88 -10.98 12.27 -1.09
C ALA A 88 -9.63 12.79 -0.58
N ILE A 89 -8.51 12.33 -1.15
CA ILE A 89 -7.17 12.80 -0.79
C ILE A 89 -7.01 14.28 -1.13
N ARG A 90 -7.47 14.71 -2.31
CA ARG A 90 -7.40 16.13 -2.70
C ARG A 90 -8.26 17.02 -1.80
N ALA A 91 -9.39 16.50 -1.32
CA ALA A 91 -10.26 17.22 -0.40
C ALA A 91 -9.62 17.47 0.98
N LEU A 92 -8.54 16.75 1.34
CA LEU A 92 -7.75 17.08 2.53
C LEU A 92 -7.11 18.47 2.43
N GLY A 93 -6.85 18.97 1.21
CA GLY A 93 -6.22 20.26 0.98
C GLY A 93 -4.79 20.30 1.54
N THR A 94 -4.48 21.34 2.32
CA THR A 94 -3.18 21.46 3.00
C THR A 94 -3.23 20.85 4.39
N VAL A 95 -2.41 19.82 4.63
CA VAL A 95 -2.25 19.16 5.93
C VAL A 95 -0.81 19.33 6.38
N ASP A 96 -0.60 19.90 7.57
CA ASP A 96 0.74 20.06 8.16
C ASP A 96 1.75 20.70 7.17
N SER A 97 1.31 21.79 6.53
CA SER A 97 2.05 22.54 5.49
C SER A 97 2.34 21.79 4.18
N VAL A 98 1.80 20.59 3.99
CA VAL A 98 1.86 19.83 2.72
C VAL A 98 0.54 19.99 1.98
N ASP A 99 0.59 20.49 0.74
CA ASP A 99 -0.59 20.58 -0.12
C ASP A 99 -0.82 19.24 -0.85
N LEU A 100 -2.00 18.64 -0.67
CA LEU A 100 -2.43 17.39 -1.31
C LEU A 100 -3.47 17.61 -2.42
N SER A 101 -3.85 18.85 -2.71
CA SER A 101 -4.90 19.18 -3.68
C SER A 101 -4.57 18.75 -5.12
N GLY A 102 -3.27 18.58 -5.43
CA GLY A 102 -2.77 18.05 -6.70
C GLY A 102 -2.59 16.54 -6.76
N ALA A 103 -2.72 15.82 -5.64
CA ALA A 103 -2.34 14.41 -5.54
C ALA A 103 -3.04 13.53 -6.59
N THR A 104 -2.36 12.52 -7.10
CA THR A 104 -2.93 11.56 -8.05
C THR A 104 -2.92 10.15 -7.48
N VAL A 105 -3.90 9.34 -7.88
CA VAL A 105 -3.98 7.93 -7.52
C VAL A 105 -4.00 7.11 -8.79
N ASN A 106 -3.13 6.11 -8.89
CA ASN A 106 -3.01 5.26 -10.07
C ASN A 106 -3.13 3.79 -9.65
N ALA A 107 -4.05 3.05 -10.28
CA ALA A 107 -4.14 1.60 -10.08
C ALA A 107 -2.84 0.91 -10.51
N LYS A 108 -2.51 -0.20 -9.85
CA LYS A 108 -1.32 -0.98 -10.15
C LYS A 108 -1.65 -2.47 -10.19
N THR A 109 -1.03 -3.17 -11.13
CA THR A 109 -1.10 -4.64 -11.22
C THR A 109 0.18 -5.22 -10.62
N LEU A 110 0.03 -6.17 -9.69
CA LEU A 110 1.17 -6.96 -9.23
C LEU A 110 1.59 -7.93 -10.34
N VAL A 111 2.88 -7.94 -10.67
CA VAL A 111 3.48 -8.92 -11.58
C VAL A 111 4.58 -9.64 -10.84
N ILE A 112 4.46 -10.97 -10.74
CA ILE A 112 5.53 -11.86 -10.27
C ILE A 112 6.16 -12.44 -11.53
N ALA A 113 7.41 -12.09 -11.79
CA ALA A 113 8.15 -12.64 -12.93
C ALA A 113 8.34 -14.16 -12.76
N VAL A 114 8.28 -14.87 -13.89
CA VAL A 114 8.57 -16.32 -13.98
C VAL A 114 10.07 -16.54 -14.08
#